data_AF-A0A938GSG5-F1
#
_entry.id   AF-A0A938GSG5-F1
#
_cell.length_a   1.000
_cell.length_b   1.000
_cell.length_c   1.000
_cell.angle_alpha   90.00
_cell.angle_beta   90.00
_cell.angle_gamma   90.00
#
_symmetry.space_group_name_H-M   'P 1'
#
loop_
_entity.id
_entity.type
_entity.pdbx_description
1 polymer ?
#
loop_
_entity_poly.entity_id
_entity_poly.type
_entity_poly.pdbx_seq_one_letter_code
_entity_poly.pdbx_strand_id
1 'polypeptide(L)'
;MHRCLILLAFCLVVSWRPAHAADSLGLAIDPFCGFPRVSMTGEPMESYSLQSLDDSLDGVTPWKPMMEFQFEDGVKSWCDSEGRSVQRRFYRMIRLSAPIPEVRTRNFRLLDHTGRNHELYYSFNDPSVVAYLIVFTGSTCSNLIPVLPALGRLSQTYGADGLKIWGVSSAAGVARSRIATEVANLKIKFPVLHDRSQFVSREFGIENVPEAVLIRNASFRVLYRGAVEELDGAGGLLPYLEAAVDKAMAGEIPNPSRVRPLGRSADIAPLATPHYGREIAPILQTKCVTCHSPGNIAPWAMTNHQSVSVFADSIKDEVLAARMPPWHSDSEVGRFANDTSLTTDEASKLVRWLSDGAPRHDGLDPLENVPADPPHWPMGPPDMILRIPNQSLPAFGDVDYRYIAVQPNLTADKWLKAAVVRPGNRRVVHHALVFLGSEASALGGLTGFFAGYVPGMDPTWFPEGTGKLLPKGTQLTFQMHYISIGTPQTDQTELGLYFHSTPPKQRLQTKSVWDVFFNIPARSAEHAITRSSTPFAKTSWLYELSPHQHLRGKWFKYELELQDGTRRTLLNVPRYVFDWQRLYRFAEP
;
A
#
# COMPACT_ATOMS: atom_id res chain seq x y z
N MET A 1 -0.79 -97.04 -46.79
CA MET A 1 -2.19 -97.41 -46.51
C MET A 1 -2.90 -96.20 -45.93
N HIS A 2 -3.64 -95.44 -46.75
CA HIS A 2 -5.09 -95.25 -46.61
C HIS A 2 -5.56 -94.51 -45.34
N ARG A 3 -5.87 -93.20 -45.43
CA ARG A 3 -7.24 -92.67 -45.54
C ARG A 3 -7.29 -91.13 -45.41
N CYS A 4 -8.01 -90.50 -46.34
CA CYS A 4 -8.63 -89.18 -46.20
C CYS A 4 -9.68 -89.18 -45.07
N LEU A 5 -9.86 -88.03 -44.40
CA LEU A 5 -11.16 -87.36 -44.23
C LEU A 5 -10.97 -85.88 -43.82
N ILE A 6 -12.04 -85.11 -43.97
CA ILE A 6 -12.12 -83.68 -44.32
C ILE A 6 -12.60 -82.80 -43.13
N LEU A 7 -12.09 -81.56 -43.11
CA LEU A 7 -12.57 -80.27 -42.54
C LEU A 7 -13.13 -80.15 -41.09
N LEU A 8 -12.55 -79.21 -40.32
CA LEU A 8 -13.14 -77.89 -40.00
C LEU A 8 -12.12 -77.04 -39.20
N ALA A 9 -11.70 -75.91 -39.76
CA ALA A 9 -10.78 -74.97 -39.11
C ALA A 9 -11.58 -73.80 -38.49
N PHE A 10 -11.54 -73.69 -37.16
CA PHE A 10 -11.83 -72.45 -36.44
C PHE A 10 -10.50 -71.87 -35.99
N CYS A 11 -10.01 -70.84 -36.68
CA CYS A 11 -8.91 -70.02 -36.19
C CYS A 11 -9.45 -69.03 -35.15
N LEU A 12 -9.14 -69.28 -33.89
CA LEU A 12 -9.20 -68.27 -32.83
C LEU A 12 -8.11 -67.23 -33.12
N VAL A 13 -8.48 -66.09 -33.70
CA VAL A 13 -7.60 -64.92 -33.70
C VAL A 13 -7.79 -64.24 -32.35
N VAL A 14 -6.86 -64.51 -31.42
CA VAL A 14 -6.67 -63.68 -30.24
C VAL A 14 -6.14 -62.34 -30.73
N SER A 15 -7.03 -61.37 -30.95
CA SER A 15 -6.63 -59.99 -31.18
C SER A 15 -6.12 -59.41 -29.87
N TRP A 16 -4.80 -59.40 -29.67
CA TRP A 16 -4.17 -58.39 -28.84
C TRP A 16 -4.49 -57.04 -29.47
N ARG A 17 -5.53 -56.36 -28.97
CA ARG A 17 -5.65 -54.92 -29.19
C ARG A 17 -4.58 -54.28 -28.30
N PRO A 18 -3.60 -53.53 -28.83
CA PRO A 18 -2.87 -52.62 -27.96
C PRO A 18 -3.91 -51.69 -27.35
N ALA A 19 -3.86 -51.52 -26.03
CA ALA A 19 -4.55 -50.43 -25.37
C ALA A 19 -4.09 -49.15 -26.09
N HIS A 20 -5.01 -48.50 -26.80
CA HIS A 20 -4.77 -47.15 -27.26
C HIS A 20 -4.47 -46.33 -26.01
N ALA A 21 -3.23 -45.91 -25.86
CA ALA A 21 -2.91 -44.71 -25.12
C ALA A 21 -3.91 -43.63 -25.57
N ALA A 22 -4.49 -42.93 -24.62
CA ALA A 22 -5.40 -41.82 -24.89
C ALA A 22 -4.60 -40.64 -25.47
N ASP A 23 -4.15 -40.77 -26.72
CA ASP A 23 -3.34 -39.80 -27.47
C ASP A 23 -4.20 -38.72 -28.17
N SER A 24 -5.34 -38.34 -27.58
CA SER A 24 -6.17 -37.28 -28.16
C SER A 24 -6.76 -36.39 -27.09
N LEU A 25 -6.44 -35.09 -27.19
CA LEU A 25 -7.13 -34.02 -26.49
C LEU A 25 -8.65 -34.15 -26.75
N GLY A 26 -9.42 -34.49 -25.72
CA GLY A 26 -10.86 -34.74 -25.83
C GLY A 26 -11.65 -33.74 -25.03
N LEU A 27 -12.76 -33.24 -25.58
CA LEU A 27 -13.73 -32.38 -24.89
C LEU A 27 -15.14 -32.89 -25.21
N ALA A 28 -15.88 -33.36 -24.21
CA ALA A 28 -17.25 -33.83 -24.36
C ALA A 28 -18.19 -33.09 -23.39
N ILE A 29 -19.42 -32.81 -23.84
CA ILE A 29 -20.43 -32.09 -23.06
C ILE A 29 -21.63 -33.01 -22.86
N ASP A 30 -21.98 -33.25 -21.59
CA ASP A 30 -23.20 -33.97 -21.21
C ASP A 30 -24.17 -33.00 -20.51
N PRO A 31 -25.35 -32.70 -21.10
CA PRO A 31 -26.34 -31.79 -20.50
C PRO A 31 -27.24 -32.45 -19.44
N PHE A 32 -27.15 -33.76 -19.18
CA PHE A 32 -28.21 -34.52 -18.48
C PHE A 32 -28.16 -34.54 -16.94
N CYS A 33 -27.42 -33.66 -16.29
CA CYS A 33 -27.37 -33.58 -14.81
C CYS A 33 -27.73 -32.19 -14.27
N GLY A 34 -28.50 -31.42 -15.04
CA GLY A 34 -28.91 -30.06 -14.69
C GLY A 34 -27.85 -29.00 -14.98
N PHE A 35 -26.55 -29.29 -14.93
CA PHE A 35 -25.49 -28.39 -15.41
C PHE A 35 -24.74 -29.02 -16.60
N PRO A 36 -24.20 -28.25 -17.55
CA PRO A 36 -23.30 -28.78 -18.57
C PRO A 36 -22.08 -29.44 -17.91
N ARG A 37 -21.93 -30.75 -18.07
CA ARG A 37 -20.73 -31.48 -17.63
C ARG A 37 -19.72 -31.52 -18.76
N VAL A 38 -18.55 -30.93 -18.53
CA VAL A 38 -17.42 -30.89 -19.45
C VAL A 38 -16.44 -31.99 -19.06
N SER A 39 -16.30 -33.01 -19.91
CA SER A 39 -15.31 -34.09 -19.76
C SER A 39 -14.11 -33.79 -20.64
N MET A 40 -12.92 -33.80 -20.06
CA MET A 40 -11.66 -33.41 -20.67
C MET A 40 -10.66 -34.56 -20.56
N THR A 41 -9.92 -34.82 -21.64
CA THR A 41 -8.79 -35.76 -21.63
C THR A 41 -7.55 -35.11 -22.21
N GLY A 42 -6.39 -35.41 -21.65
CA GLY A 42 -5.11 -34.84 -22.10
C GLY A 42 -3.91 -35.58 -21.53
N GLU A 43 -2.72 -35.14 -21.92
CA GLU A 43 -1.46 -35.70 -21.44
C GLU A 43 -1.24 -35.32 -19.97
N PRO A 44 -0.84 -36.27 -19.11
CA PRO A 44 -0.49 -35.98 -17.71
C PRO A 44 0.61 -34.93 -17.60
N MET A 45 0.58 -34.13 -16.54
CA MET A 45 1.58 -33.09 -16.21
C MET A 45 1.69 -31.91 -17.19
N GLU A 46 1.01 -31.96 -18.33
CA GLU A 46 0.93 -30.85 -19.28
C GLU A 46 -0.07 -29.80 -18.78
N SER A 47 0.17 -28.53 -19.13
CA SER A 47 -0.69 -27.42 -18.71
C SER A 47 -1.80 -27.15 -19.72
N TYR A 48 -3.01 -26.95 -19.20
CA TYR A 48 -4.21 -26.72 -20.00
C TYR A 48 -5.00 -25.50 -19.52
N SER A 49 -5.64 -24.80 -20.46
CA SER A 49 -6.62 -23.75 -20.21
C SER A 49 -7.96 -24.17 -20.79
N LEU A 50 -8.96 -24.39 -19.93
CA LEU A 50 -10.37 -24.49 -20.33
C LEU A 50 -10.93 -23.08 -20.46
N GLN A 51 -11.58 -22.80 -21.57
CA GLN A 51 -12.12 -21.48 -21.89
C GLN A 51 -13.55 -21.60 -22.39
N SER A 52 -14.36 -20.56 -22.13
CA SER A 52 -15.69 -20.43 -22.69
C SER A 52 -15.87 -19.16 -23.52
N LEU A 53 -16.88 -19.21 -24.35
CA LEU A 53 -17.42 -18.08 -25.07
C LEU A 53 -18.94 -18.17 -25.04
N ASP A 54 -19.61 -17.07 -24.73
CA ASP A 54 -21.06 -17.01 -24.64
C ASP A 54 -21.66 -16.47 -25.96
N ASP A 55 -22.85 -16.96 -26.31
CA ASP A 55 -23.75 -16.52 -27.39
C ASP A 55 -23.29 -16.71 -28.85
N SER A 56 -22.06 -16.31 -29.25
CA SER A 56 -21.65 -16.28 -30.67
C SER A 56 -20.18 -16.55 -30.96
N LEU A 57 -19.88 -17.58 -31.76
CA LEU A 57 -18.55 -17.83 -32.35
C LEU A 57 -18.27 -16.91 -33.55
N ASP A 58 -18.15 -15.61 -33.31
CA ASP A 58 -17.93 -14.58 -34.34
C ASP A 58 -16.45 -14.37 -34.74
N GLY A 59 -15.51 -14.95 -33.98
CA GLY A 59 -14.07 -14.79 -34.17
C GLY A 59 -13.49 -13.46 -33.67
N VAL A 60 -14.32 -12.58 -33.09
CA VAL A 60 -13.92 -11.27 -32.53
C VAL A 60 -14.07 -11.25 -31.01
N THR A 61 -15.11 -11.90 -30.50
CA THR A 61 -15.35 -12.02 -29.06
C THR A 61 -14.23 -12.86 -28.42
N PRO A 62 -13.52 -12.34 -27.42
CA PRO A 62 -12.42 -13.06 -26.80
C PRO A 62 -12.93 -14.21 -25.93
N TRP A 63 -12.25 -15.36 -26.03
CA TRP A 63 -12.49 -16.49 -25.14
C TRP A 63 -12.08 -16.15 -23.72
N LYS A 64 -12.93 -16.48 -22.75
CA LYS A 64 -12.68 -16.22 -21.34
C LYS A 64 -12.14 -17.48 -20.65
N PRO A 65 -11.05 -17.39 -19.88
CA PRO A 65 -10.52 -18.53 -19.13
C PRO A 65 -11.51 -18.94 -18.04
N MET A 66 -11.79 -20.24 -17.96
CA MET A 66 -12.63 -20.87 -16.94
C MET A 66 -11.82 -21.60 -15.89
N MET A 67 -10.76 -22.30 -16.32
CA MET A 67 -9.89 -23.07 -15.44
C MET A 67 -8.52 -23.24 -16.06
N GLU A 68 -7.47 -23.14 -15.26
CA GLU A 68 -6.09 -23.49 -15.64
C GLU A 68 -5.60 -24.62 -14.73
N PHE A 69 -5.19 -25.74 -15.34
CA PHE A 69 -4.91 -26.98 -14.63
C PHE A 69 -3.91 -27.88 -15.36
N GLN A 70 -3.46 -28.93 -14.67
CA GLN A 70 -2.71 -30.07 -15.21
C GLN A 70 -3.51 -31.36 -14.98
N PHE A 71 -3.39 -32.35 -15.86
CA PHE A 71 -3.96 -33.68 -15.62
C PHE A 71 -3.06 -34.50 -14.69
N GLU A 72 -3.66 -35.18 -13.71
CA GLU A 72 -2.95 -36.15 -12.85
C GLU A 72 -2.91 -37.54 -13.50
N ASP A 73 -4.05 -38.03 -13.99
CA ASP A 73 -4.23 -39.36 -14.59
C ASP A 73 -4.82 -39.32 -16.03
N GLY A 74 -4.79 -38.14 -16.65
CA GLY A 74 -5.19 -37.92 -18.05
C GLY A 74 -6.68 -37.67 -18.30
N VAL A 75 -7.53 -37.69 -17.26
CA VAL A 75 -8.98 -37.42 -17.38
C VAL A 75 -9.44 -36.42 -16.32
N LYS A 76 -10.34 -35.50 -16.69
CA LYS A 76 -10.96 -34.56 -15.76
C LYS A 76 -12.42 -34.30 -16.15
N SER A 77 -13.32 -34.33 -15.19
CA SER A 77 -14.71 -33.93 -15.36
C SER A 77 -15.01 -32.71 -14.51
N TRP A 78 -15.73 -31.74 -15.06
CA TRP A 78 -16.10 -30.49 -14.41
C TRP A 78 -17.52 -30.07 -14.80
N CYS A 79 -18.30 -29.55 -13.86
CA CYS A 79 -19.67 -29.08 -14.11
C CYS A 79 -19.70 -27.55 -14.16
N ASP A 80 -20.22 -27.00 -15.26
CA ASP A 80 -20.34 -25.56 -15.43
C ASP A 80 -21.61 -25.02 -14.75
N SER A 81 -21.46 -24.54 -13.51
CA SER A 81 -22.60 -24.05 -12.74
C SER A 81 -23.33 -22.85 -13.38
N GLU A 82 -22.61 -21.98 -14.11
CA GLU A 82 -23.16 -20.81 -14.81
C GLU A 82 -23.74 -21.16 -16.19
N GLY A 83 -23.48 -22.35 -16.72
CA GLY A 83 -23.98 -22.77 -18.03
C GLY A 83 -25.52 -22.74 -18.14
N ARG A 84 -26.24 -22.75 -17.01
CA ARG A 84 -27.71 -22.62 -16.98
C ARG A 84 -28.22 -21.22 -17.28
N SER A 85 -27.43 -20.19 -16.98
CA SER A 85 -27.86 -18.79 -17.10
C SER A 85 -27.54 -18.16 -18.46
N VAL A 86 -26.95 -18.93 -19.37
CA VAL A 86 -26.54 -18.49 -20.71
C VAL A 86 -27.27 -19.27 -21.79
N GLN A 87 -27.70 -18.57 -22.85
CA GLN A 87 -28.51 -19.19 -23.90
C GLN A 87 -27.69 -20.16 -24.76
N ARG A 88 -26.45 -19.79 -25.07
CA ARG A 88 -25.47 -20.65 -25.75
C ARG A 88 -24.12 -20.44 -25.10
N ARG A 89 -23.41 -21.54 -24.83
CA ARG A 89 -22.04 -21.51 -24.33
C ARG A 89 -21.20 -22.48 -25.15
N PHE A 90 -20.09 -21.98 -25.64
CA PHE A 90 -19.07 -22.73 -26.36
C PHE A 90 -17.89 -22.97 -25.43
N TYR A 91 -17.25 -24.12 -25.58
CA TYR A 91 -16.08 -24.50 -24.79
C TYR A 91 -14.93 -24.85 -25.72
N ARG A 92 -13.72 -24.51 -25.30
CA ARG A 92 -12.49 -25.04 -25.89
C ARG A 92 -11.49 -25.33 -24.79
N MET A 93 -10.67 -26.35 -25.01
CA MET A 93 -9.51 -26.63 -24.17
C MET A 93 -8.26 -26.43 -25.00
N ILE A 94 -7.29 -25.71 -24.45
CA ILE A 94 -6.02 -25.41 -25.11
C ILE A 94 -4.90 -26.03 -24.29
N ARG A 95 -4.04 -26.84 -24.92
CA ARG A 95 -2.74 -27.21 -24.36
C ARG A 95 -1.83 -25.99 -24.44
N LEU A 96 -1.29 -25.56 -23.30
CA LEU A 96 -0.34 -24.46 -23.26
C LEU A 96 1.03 -24.98 -23.70
N SER A 97 1.68 -24.25 -24.62
CA SER A 97 3.01 -24.61 -25.14
C SER A 97 4.14 -24.44 -24.12
N ALA A 98 3.83 -23.84 -22.97
CA ALA A 98 4.70 -23.69 -21.82
C ALA A 98 3.87 -23.89 -20.54
N PRO A 99 4.51 -24.22 -19.41
CA PRO A 99 3.83 -24.23 -18.11
C PRO A 99 3.13 -22.89 -17.85
N ILE A 100 2.02 -22.94 -17.10
CA ILE A 100 1.32 -21.73 -16.65
C ILE A 100 2.35 -20.80 -15.99
N PRO A 101 2.55 -19.57 -16.50
CA PRO A 101 3.62 -18.71 -16.04
C PRO A 101 3.42 -18.37 -14.56
N GLU A 102 4.52 -18.32 -13.82
CA GLU A 102 4.49 -17.85 -12.45
C GLU A 102 4.06 -16.38 -12.43
N VAL A 103 2.91 -16.11 -11.81
CA VAL A 103 2.43 -14.74 -11.60
C VAL A 103 2.88 -14.27 -10.23
N ARG A 104 3.53 -13.11 -10.17
CA ARG A 104 3.87 -12.42 -8.92
C ARG A 104 3.06 -11.14 -8.81
N THR A 105 2.56 -10.87 -7.61
CA THR A 105 1.90 -9.60 -7.33
C THR A 105 2.91 -8.56 -6.84
N ARG A 106 2.57 -7.28 -7.00
CA ARG A 106 3.31 -6.17 -6.41
C ARG A 106 2.96 -6.01 -4.94
N ASN A 107 3.86 -5.42 -4.17
CA ASN A 107 3.52 -4.97 -2.83
C ASN A 107 2.44 -3.88 -2.90
N PHE A 108 1.53 -3.88 -1.94
CA PHE A 108 0.58 -2.79 -1.75
C PHE A 108 0.34 -2.56 -0.26
N ARG A 109 -0.22 -1.40 0.06
CA ARG A 109 -0.60 -1.02 1.41
C ARG A 109 -1.97 -0.38 1.44
N LEU A 110 -2.82 -0.85 2.34
CA LEU A 110 -4.16 -0.31 2.55
C LEU A 110 -4.46 -0.20 4.05
N LEU A 111 -5.40 0.67 4.39
CA LEU A 111 -5.99 0.71 5.72
C LEU A 111 -7.20 -0.23 5.77
N ASP A 112 -7.37 -0.94 6.87
CA ASP A 112 -8.59 -1.70 7.14
C ASP A 112 -9.74 -0.81 7.61
N HIS A 113 -10.92 -1.41 7.70
CA HIS A 113 -12.15 -0.80 8.24
C HIS A 113 -12.01 -0.20 9.65
N THR A 114 -10.94 -0.49 10.40
CA THR A 114 -10.62 0.09 11.71
C THR A 114 -9.55 1.19 11.65
N GLY A 115 -9.03 1.50 10.46
CA GLY A 115 -7.96 2.47 10.24
C GLY A 115 -6.56 1.91 10.52
N ARG A 116 -6.39 0.58 10.64
CA ARG A 116 -5.08 -0.05 10.84
C ARG A 116 -4.41 -0.36 9.51
N ASN A 117 -3.08 -0.22 9.50
CA ASN A 117 -2.26 -0.44 8.31
C ASN A 117 -1.99 -1.93 8.04
N HIS A 118 -2.15 -2.34 6.78
CA HIS A 118 -1.76 -3.65 6.27
C HIS A 118 -0.94 -3.49 4.98
N GLU A 119 0.25 -4.10 4.95
CA GLU A 119 1.17 -4.10 3.82
C GLU A 119 1.60 -5.54 3.53
N LEU A 120 1.53 -5.96 2.27
CA LEU A 120 1.86 -7.34 1.88
C LEU A 120 3.33 -7.70 2.21
N TYR A 121 4.25 -6.75 2.04
CA TYR A 121 5.68 -6.92 2.33
C TYR A 121 6.04 -6.97 3.81
N TYR A 122 5.16 -6.56 4.71
CA TYR A 122 5.49 -6.42 6.13
C TYR A 122 6.05 -7.71 6.73
N SER A 123 5.48 -8.86 6.35
CA SER A 123 5.89 -10.18 6.88
C SER A 123 6.72 -10.98 5.88
N PHE A 124 7.24 -10.39 4.79
CA PHE A 124 7.91 -11.12 3.70
C PHE A 124 9.01 -12.08 4.16
N ASN A 125 9.76 -11.69 5.20
CA ASN A 125 10.83 -12.48 5.81
C ASN A 125 10.43 -13.14 7.16
N ASP A 126 9.14 -13.12 7.51
CA ASP A 126 8.62 -13.80 8.71
C ASP A 126 8.16 -15.22 8.35
N PRO A 127 8.90 -16.27 8.76
CA PRO A 127 8.55 -17.64 8.45
C PRO A 127 7.27 -18.13 9.16
N SER A 128 6.78 -17.39 10.17
CA SER A 128 5.49 -17.68 10.82
C SER A 128 4.28 -17.28 9.96
N VAL A 129 4.50 -16.57 8.85
CA VAL A 129 3.48 -16.25 7.86
C VAL A 129 3.80 -17.01 6.57
N VAL A 130 2.97 -18.00 6.25
CA VAL A 130 3.17 -18.88 5.08
C VAL A 130 2.51 -18.28 3.84
N ALA A 131 1.26 -17.84 3.97
CA ALA A 131 0.47 -17.36 2.84
C ALA A 131 -0.52 -16.26 3.23
N TYR A 132 -0.83 -15.41 2.26
CA TYR A 132 -1.92 -14.44 2.31
C TYR A 132 -3.06 -14.90 1.42
N LEU A 133 -4.26 -15.00 1.97
CA LEU A 133 -5.51 -15.18 1.25
C LEU A 133 -6.23 -13.83 1.17
N ILE A 134 -6.23 -13.24 -0.02
CA ILE A 134 -6.95 -11.99 -0.30
C ILE A 134 -8.28 -12.34 -0.95
N VAL A 135 -9.38 -11.83 -0.40
CA VAL A 135 -10.73 -12.03 -0.97
C VAL A 135 -11.33 -10.68 -1.34
N PHE A 136 -11.53 -10.46 -2.63
CA PHE A 136 -12.11 -9.23 -3.14
C PHE A 136 -13.63 -9.25 -3.00
N THR A 137 -14.19 -8.18 -2.43
CA THR A 137 -15.63 -8.10 -2.12
C THR A 137 -16.39 -7.19 -3.08
N GLY A 138 -15.69 -6.36 -3.85
CA GLY A 138 -16.30 -5.33 -4.67
C GLY A 138 -16.76 -4.15 -3.83
N SER A 139 -17.87 -3.53 -4.25
CA SER A 139 -18.43 -2.35 -3.58
C SER A 139 -19.10 -2.65 -2.22
N THR A 140 -19.37 -3.92 -1.88
CA THR A 140 -20.00 -4.34 -0.62
C THR A 140 -19.50 -5.70 -0.11
N CYS A 141 -19.34 -5.84 1.20
CA CYS A 141 -19.00 -7.09 1.87
C CYS A 141 -20.12 -8.14 1.78
N SER A 142 -21.36 -7.75 1.42
CA SER A 142 -22.47 -8.70 1.24
C SER A 142 -22.17 -9.74 0.15
N ASN A 143 -21.29 -9.42 -0.80
CA ASN A 143 -20.82 -10.38 -1.80
C ASN A 143 -20.03 -11.55 -1.19
N LEU A 144 -19.56 -11.43 0.05
CA LEU A 144 -18.91 -12.53 0.75
C LEU A 144 -19.88 -13.53 1.37
N ILE A 145 -21.17 -13.20 1.56
CA ILE A 145 -22.13 -14.06 2.27
C ILE A 145 -22.06 -15.53 1.82
N PRO A 146 -22.03 -15.85 0.50
CA PRO A 146 -21.99 -17.24 0.05
C PRO A 146 -20.72 -18.00 0.46
N VAL A 147 -19.62 -17.30 0.69
CA VAL A 147 -18.28 -17.88 0.92
C VAL A 147 -17.78 -17.73 2.36
N LEU A 148 -18.48 -16.96 3.21
CA LEU A 148 -18.10 -16.75 4.62
C LEU A 148 -17.89 -18.06 5.41
N PRO A 149 -18.72 -19.11 5.26
CA PRO A 149 -18.50 -20.37 5.98
C PRO A 149 -17.14 -21.00 5.66
N ALA A 150 -16.76 -21.05 4.36
CA ALA A 150 -15.48 -21.60 3.92
C ALA A 150 -14.29 -20.79 4.44
N LEU A 151 -14.36 -19.45 4.34
CA LEU A 151 -13.33 -18.56 4.88
C LEU A 151 -13.19 -18.71 6.41
N GLY A 152 -14.29 -18.95 7.11
CA GLY A 152 -14.30 -19.26 8.55
C GLY A 152 -13.55 -20.55 8.87
N ARG A 153 -13.82 -21.64 8.13
CA ARG A 153 -13.11 -22.92 8.30
C ARG A 153 -11.61 -22.78 8.04
N LEU A 154 -11.23 -22.09 6.96
CA LEU A 154 -9.82 -21.82 6.62
C LEU A 154 -9.11 -21.04 7.70
N SER A 155 -9.75 -19.99 8.23
CA SER A 155 -9.19 -19.19 9.32
C SER A 155 -8.98 -20.00 10.59
N GLN A 156 -9.91 -20.90 10.92
CA GLN A 156 -9.82 -21.75 12.11
C GLN A 156 -8.74 -22.83 11.97
N THR A 157 -8.64 -23.42 10.79
CA THR A 157 -7.73 -24.53 10.52
C THR A 157 -6.28 -24.04 10.37
N TYR A 158 -6.05 -23.00 9.58
CA TYR A 158 -4.70 -22.59 9.17
C TYR A 158 -4.22 -21.25 9.74
N GLY A 159 -5.07 -20.53 10.47
CA GLY A 159 -4.72 -19.20 10.99
C GLY A 159 -3.54 -19.21 11.97
N ALA A 160 -3.44 -20.26 12.80
CA ALA A 160 -2.31 -20.47 13.72
C ALA A 160 -1.04 -20.93 12.98
N ASP A 161 -1.20 -21.62 11.85
CA ASP A 161 -0.11 -22.18 11.04
C ASP A 161 0.43 -21.20 9.98
N GLY A 162 -0.01 -19.94 10.03
CA GLY A 162 0.56 -18.86 9.23
C GLY A 162 -0.26 -18.42 8.01
N LEU A 163 -1.52 -18.85 7.87
CA LEU A 163 -2.44 -18.27 6.88
C LEU A 163 -2.99 -16.93 7.40
N LYS A 164 -2.83 -15.86 6.61
CA LYS A 164 -3.44 -14.55 6.87
C LYS A 164 -4.54 -14.28 5.85
N ILE A 165 -5.76 -14.05 6.33
CA ILE A 165 -6.90 -13.73 5.47
C ILE A 165 -7.17 -12.23 5.53
N TRP A 166 -7.33 -11.60 4.36
CA TRP A 166 -7.76 -10.22 4.21
C TRP A 166 -8.91 -10.12 3.21
N GLY A 167 -9.94 -9.34 3.55
CA GLY A 167 -10.91 -8.87 2.57
C GLY A 167 -10.39 -7.60 1.90
N VAL A 168 -10.70 -7.37 0.63
CA VAL A 168 -10.45 -6.08 -0.04
C VAL A 168 -11.76 -5.57 -0.63
N SER A 169 -12.23 -4.43 -0.12
CA SER A 169 -13.40 -3.74 -0.66
C SER A 169 -12.96 -2.61 -1.58
N SER A 170 -13.43 -2.63 -2.83
CA SER A 170 -13.21 -1.62 -3.86
C SER A 170 -14.24 -0.48 -3.78
N ALA A 171 -14.89 -0.31 -2.62
CA ALA A 171 -15.95 0.67 -2.42
C ALA A 171 -15.44 2.11 -2.54
N ALA A 172 -15.48 2.65 -3.75
CA ALA A 172 -15.07 4.01 -4.03
C ALA A 172 -16.07 5.03 -3.43
N GLY A 173 -15.57 6.21 -3.06
CA GLY A 173 -16.41 7.35 -2.66
C GLY A 173 -17.16 7.22 -1.33
N VAL A 174 -16.94 6.18 -0.54
CA VAL A 174 -17.57 6.01 0.77
C VAL A 174 -16.59 6.13 1.92
N ALA A 175 -17.10 6.31 3.14
CA ALA A 175 -16.32 6.29 4.37
C ALA A 175 -16.08 4.86 4.86
N ARG A 176 -14.94 4.61 5.53
CA ARG A 176 -14.63 3.28 6.10
C ARG A 176 -15.63 2.81 7.14
N SER A 177 -16.33 3.72 7.82
CA SER A 177 -17.38 3.38 8.79
C SER A 177 -18.50 2.53 8.19
N ARG A 178 -18.79 2.69 6.89
CA ARG A 178 -19.74 1.84 6.15
C ARG A 178 -19.25 0.40 6.07
N ILE A 179 -17.98 0.21 5.70
CA ILE A 179 -17.34 -1.11 5.64
C ILE A 179 -17.28 -1.73 7.04
N ALA A 180 -16.94 -0.94 8.07
CA ALA A 180 -16.92 -1.41 9.45
C ALA A 180 -18.30 -1.92 9.91
N THR A 181 -19.37 -1.24 9.50
CA THR A 181 -20.76 -1.64 9.79
C THR A 181 -21.10 -2.96 9.10
N GLU A 182 -20.76 -3.11 7.81
CA GLU A 182 -20.96 -4.36 7.07
C GLU A 182 -20.17 -5.53 7.68
N VAL A 183 -18.91 -5.29 8.06
CA VAL A 183 -18.05 -6.27 8.75
C VAL A 183 -18.67 -6.73 10.07
N ALA A 184 -19.16 -5.80 10.88
CA ALA A 184 -19.81 -6.12 12.15
C ALA A 184 -21.10 -6.93 11.94
N ASN A 185 -21.96 -6.51 11.00
CA ASN A 185 -23.23 -7.17 10.70
C ASN A 185 -23.04 -8.59 10.18
N LEU A 186 -22.04 -8.80 9.32
CA LEU A 186 -21.69 -10.10 8.76
C LEU A 186 -20.79 -10.93 9.68
N LYS A 187 -20.40 -10.38 10.83
CA LYS A 187 -19.50 -11.01 11.82
C LYS A 187 -18.18 -11.47 11.20
N ILE A 188 -17.67 -10.75 10.21
CA ILE A 188 -16.38 -11.05 9.56
C ILE A 188 -15.26 -10.95 10.60
N LYS A 189 -14.42 -11.98 10.67
CA LYS A 189 -13.37 -12.13 11.71
C LYS A 189 -11.96 -11.77 11.24
N PHE A 190 -11.83 -11.32 10.00
CA PHE A 190 -10.57 -10.90 9.41
C PHE A 190 -10.62 -9.44 8.96
N PRO A 191 -9.47 -8.76 8.82
CA PRO A 191 -9.43 -7.39 8.33
C PRO A 191 -10.02 -7.25 6.93
N VAL A 192 -10.93 -6.30 6.73
CA VAL A 192 -11.35 -5.83 5.40
C VAL A 192 -10.66 -4.50 5.10
N LEU A 193 -9.79 -4.52 4.10
CA LEU A 193 -9.02 -3.40 3.57
C LEU A 193 -9.86 -2.54 2.63
N HIS A 194 -9.69 -1.23 2.68
CA HIS A 194 -10.44 -0.28 1.86
C HIS A 194 -9.61 0.22 0.68
N ASP A 195 -9.81 -0.38 -0.49
CA ASP A 195 -9.24 0.09 -1.75
C ASP A 195 -10.09 1.21 -2.35
N ARG A 196 -9.95 2.42 -1.77
CA ARG A 196 -10.73 3.61 -2.17
C ARG A 196 -10.50 4.00 -3.62
N SER A 197 -9.27 3.86 -4.10
CA SER A 197 -8.82 4.22 -5.46
C SER A 197 -9.05 3.11 -6.47
N GLN A 198 -9.48 1.92 -6.01
CA GLN A 198 -9.65 0.71 -6.81
C GLN A 198 -8.35 0.25 -7.52
N PHE A 199 -7.20 0.80 -7.12
CA PHE A 199 -5.93 0.57 -7.81
C PHE A 199 -5.34 -0.81 -7.51
N VAL A 200 -5.65 -1.41 -6.36
CA VAL A 200 -5.23 -2.76 -5.98
C VAL A 200 -6.16 -3.75 -6.68
N SER A 201 -7.47 -3.52 -6.65
CA SER A 201 -8.41 -4.32 -7.43
C SER A 201 -8.07 -4.32 -8.94
N ARG A 202 -7.62 -3.19 -9.49
CA ARG A 202 -7.13 -3.14 -10.88
C ARG A 202 -5.81 -3.87 -11.08
N GLU A 203 -4.85 -3.71 -10.16
CA GLU A 203 -3.55 -4.39 -10.25
C GLU A 203 -3.71 -5.91 -10.27
N PHE A 204 -4.69 -6.43 -9.52
CA PHE A 204 -5.04 -7.85 -9.54
C PHE A 204 -5.93 -8.25 -10.72
N GLY A 205 -6.44 -7.29 -11.50
CA GLY A 205 -7.36 -7.53 -12.61
C GLY A 205 -8.65 -8.18 -12.14
N ILE A 206 -9.27 -7.62 -11.10
CA ILE A 206 -10.52 -8.13 -10.52
C ILE A 206 -11.70 -7.60 -11.31
N GLU A 207 -12.46 -8.51 -11.93
CA GLU A 207 -13.65 -8.19 -12.72
C GLU A 207 -14.94 -8.66 -12.04
N ASN A 208 -14.90 -9.80 -11.36
CA ASN A 208 -16.05 -10.40 -10.68
C ASN A 208 -15.72 -10.70 -9.21
N VAL A 209 -16.75 -10.72 -8.37
CA VAL A 209 -16.62 -10.97 -6.93
C VAL A 209 -17.73 -11.90 -6.40
N PRO A 210 -17.43 -12.70 -5.35
CA PRO A 210 -16.15 -12.78 -4.67
C PRO A 210 -15.07 -13.52 -5.48
N GLU A 211 -13.86 -12.96 -5.48
CA GLU A 211 -12.67 -13.61 -6.05
C GLU A 211 -11.61 -13.75 -4.97
N ALA A 212 -11.12 -14.97 -4.78
CA ALA A 212 -10.02 -15.28 -3.88
C ALA A 212 -8.69 -15.29 -4.62
N VAL A 213 -7.64 -14.77 -3.99
CA VAL A 213 -6.25 -14.82 -4.49
C VAL A 213 -5.35 -15.28 -3.35
N LEU A 214 -4.73 -16.43 -3.52
CA LEU A 214 -3.79 -17.03 -2.56
C LEU A 214 -2.36 -16.72 -2.98
N ILE A 215 -1.60 -16.10 -2.07
CA ILE A 215 -0.26 -15.59 -2.33
C ILE A 215 0.73 -16.22 -1.35
N ARG A 216 1.83 -16.76 -1.86
CA ARG A 216 2.96 -17.21 -1.03
C ARG A 216 3.71 -16.00 -0.48
N ASN A 217 3.85 -15.93 0.84
CA ASN A 217 4.47 -14.78 1.51
C ASN A 217 5.91 -14.54 1.04
N ALA A 218 6.75 -15.57 1.09
CA ALA A 218 8.19 -15.46 0.81
C ALA A 218 8.57 -15.12 -0.65
N SER A 219 7.61 -15.05 -1.58
CA SER A 219 7.90 -14.79 -3.01
C SER A 219 6.89 -13.88 -3.71
N PHE A 220 5.77 -13.55 -3.06
CA PHE A 220 4.59 -12.92 -3.67
C PHE A 220 4.03 -13.66 -4.88
N ARG A 221 4.36 -14.94 -5.01
CA ARG A 221 3.79 -15.80 -6.04
C ARG A 221 2.31 -16.01 -5.76
N VAL A 222 1.47 -15.75 -6.76
CA VAL A 222 0.07 -16.16 -6.77
C VAL A 222 0.03 -17.67 -7.00
N LEU A 223 -0.44 -18.41 -6.00
CA LEU A 223 -0.57 -19.87 -6.04
C LEU A 223 -1.94 -20.31 -6.57
N TYR A 224 -2.97 -19.53 -6.27
CA TYR A 224 -4.34 -19.77 -6.70
C TYR A 224 -5.08 -18.44 -6.92
N ARG A 225 -5.93 -18.36 -7.93
CA ARG A 225 -6.98 -17.34 -7.97
C ARG A 225 -8.31 -17.85 -8.55
N GLY A 226 -9.42 -17.36 -8.02
CA GLY A 226 -10.73 -17.72 -8.56
C GLY A 226 -11.85 -17.84 -7.55
N ALA A 227 -12.80 -18.72 -7.90
CA ALA A 227 -13.91 -19.12 -7.04
C ALA A 227 -13.44 -19.69 -5.69
N VAL A 228 -14.26 -19.55 -4.66
CA VAL A 228 -13.99 -20.18 -3.37
C VAL A 228 -14.45 -21.64 -3.38
N GLU A 229 -15.71 -21.84 -3.74
CA GLU A 229 -16.37 -23.14 -3.88
C GLU A 229 -17.33 -23.07 -5.08
N GLU A 230 -17.62 -24.21 -5.72
CA GLU A 230 -18.63 -24.33 -6.79
C GLU A 230 -19.50 -25.57 -6.58
N LEU A 231 -20.74 -25.58 -7.06
CA LEU A 231 -21.59 -26.78 -7.01
C LEU A 231 -21.12 -27.85 -8.01
N ASP A 232 -20.97 -29.10 -7.57
CA ASP A 232 -20.47 -30.22 -8.39
C ASP A 232 -21.51 -30.86 -9.33
N GLY A 233 -22.74 -30.33 -9.33
CA GLY A 233 -23.88 -30.85 -10.10
C GLY A 233 -24.56 -32.09 -9.54
N ALA A 234 -23.97 -32.77 -8.55
CA ALA A 234 -24.59 -33.82 -7.75
C ALA A 234 -25.19 -33.30 -6.43
N GLY A 235 -25.07 -31.99 -6.18
CA GLY A 235 -25.54 -31.32 -4.96
C GLY A 235 -24.47 -31.18 -3.89
N GLY A 236 -23.22 -31.58 -4.17
CA GLY A 236 -22.05 -31.33 -3.36
C GLY A 236 -21.35 -30.01 -3.75
N LEU A 237 -20.29 -29.67 -3.00
CA LEU A 237 -19.43 -28.53 -3.25
C LEU A 237 -18.03 -29.00 -3.67
N LEU A 238 -17.48 -28.37 -4.69
CA LEU A 238 -16.07 -28.42 -5.09
C LEU A 238 -15.31 -27.36 -4.30
N PRO A 239 -14.48 -27.73 -3.31
CA PRO A 239 -13.86 -26.77 -2.41
C PRO A 239 -12.51 -26.28 -2.93
N TYR A 240 -12.52 -25.59 -4.09
CA TYR A 240 -11.28 -25.20 -4.79
C TYR A 240 -10.29 -24.45 -3.91
N LEU A 241 -10.76 -23.47 -3.15
CA LEU A 241 -9.89 -22.68 -2.30
C LEU A 241 -9.37 -23.48 -1.11
N GLU A 242 -10.18 -24.37 -0.53
CA GLU A 242 -9.76 -25.22 0.58
C GLU A 242 -8.62 -26.14 0.13
N ALA A 243 -8.82 -26.86 -0.98
CA ALA A 243 -7.79 -27.70 -1.58
C ALA A 243 -6.52 -26.91 -1.96
N ALA A 244 -6.68 -25.68 -2.48
CA ALA A 244 -5.54 -24.83 -2.81
C ALA A 244 -4.76 -24.37 -1.57
N VAL A 245 -5.46 -24.05 -0.47
CA VAL A 245 -4.80 -23.70 0.79
C VAL A 245 -4.07 -24.91 1.35
N ASP A 246 -4.68 -26.09 1.38
CA ASP A 246 -4.04 -27.33 1.85
C ASP A 246 -2.69 -27.56 1.15
N LYS A 247 -2.69 -27.48 -0.18
CA LYS A 247 -1.47 -27.60 -1.00
C LYS A 247 -0.47 -26.50 -0.70
N ALA A 248 -0.91 -25.24 -0.61
CA ALA A 248 -0.03 -24.12 -0.32
C ALA A 248 0.65 -24.23 1.05
N MET A 249 -0.09 -24.66 2.07
CA MET A 249 0.42 -24.84 3.44
C MET A 249 1.38 -26.04 3.53
N ALA A 250 1.20 -27.05 2.69
CA ALA A 250 2.16 -28.15 2.49
C ALA A 250 3.39 -27.77 1.63
N GLY A 251 3.47 -26.54 1.13
CA GLY A 251 4.55 -26.07 0.26
C GLY A 251 4.39 -26.44 -1.23
N GLU A 252 3.32 -27.14 -1.59
CA GLU A 252 3.00 -27.58 -2.95
C GLU A 252 2.34 -26.46 -3.78
N ILE A 253 2.14 -26.71 -5.08
CA ILE A 253 1.46 -25.81 -6.01
C ILE A 253 0.02 -26.33 -6.22
N PRO A 254 -1.02 -25.52 -5.98
CA PRO A 254 -2.40 -25.90 -6.25
C PRO A 254 -2.66 -26.25 -7.71
N ASN A 255 -3.50 -27.26 -7.94
CA ASN A 255 -4.01 -27.65 -9.25
C ASN A 255 -5.51 -27.96 -9.13
N PRO A 256 -6.43 -27.18 -9.73
CA PRO A 256 -6.18 -26.04 -10.61
C PRO A 256 -5.54 -24.84 -9.90
N SER A 257 -4.73 -24.08 -10.62
CA SER A 257 -4.15 -22.81 -10.14
C SER A 257 -5.05 -21.60 -10.43
N ARG A 258 -6.00 -21.76 -11.35
CA ARG A 258 -7.02 -20.76 -11.65
C ARG A 258 -8.36 -21.42 -11.85
N VAL A 259 -9.41 -20.82 -11.28
CA VAL A 259 -10.81 -21.10 -11.60
C VAL A 259 -11.50 -19.76 -11.85
N ARG A 260 -12.48 -19.69 -12.75
CA ARG A 260 -13.27 -18.46 -12.91
C ARG A 260 -13.93 -18.08 -11.58
N PRO A 261 -13.90 -16.82 -11.15
CA PRO A 261 -14.69 -16.39 -10.01
C PRO A 261 -16.19 -16.57 -10.29
N LEU A 262 -16.93 -16.94 -9.26
CA LEU A 262 -18.40 -17.03 -9.31
C LEU A 262 -18.99 -15.76 -8.73
N GLY A 263 -19.84 -15.09 -9.49
CA GLY A 263 -20.61 -13.96 -8.97
C GLY A 263 -20.67 -12.75 -9.88
N ARG A 264 -21.05 -11.63 -9.29
CA ARG A 264 -21.37 -10.39 -10.02
C ARG A 264 -20.12 -9.58 -10.32
N SER A 265 -20.29 -8.51 -11.09
CA SER A 265 -19.26 -7.49 -11.33
C SER A 265 -18.66 -6.97 -10.01
N ALA A 266 -17.36 -6.67 -10.03
CA ALA A 266 -16.61 -6.08 -8.92
C ALA A 266 -16.86 -4.57 -8.74
N ASP A 267 -17.70 -3.96 -9.60
CA ASP A 267 -18.03 -2.53 -9.63
C ASP A 267 -16.78 -1.62 -9.72
N ILE A 268 -15.76 -2.07 -10.44
CA ILE A 268 -14.58 -1.26 -10.73
C ILE A 268 -14.96 -0.22 -11.79
N ALA A 269 -14.82 1.06 -11.44
CA ALA A 269 -15.16 2.14 -12.36
C ALA A 269 -14.33 2.03 -13.65
N PRO A 270 -14.87 2.26 -14.84
CA PRO A 270 -14.02 2.36 -16.03
C PRO A 270 -13.10 3.59 -15.89
N LEU A 271 -11.83 3.46 -16.27
CA LEU A 271 -10.88 4.56 -16.26
C LEU A 271 -10.02 4.51 -17.52
N ALA A 272 -10.24 5.47 -18.42
CA ALA A 272 -9.40 5.67 -19.59
C ALA A 272 -7.97 6.04 -19.17
N THR A 273 -7.01 5.83 -20.05
CA THR A 273 -5.62 6.25 -19.85
C THR A 273 -5.57 7.78 -19.68
N PRO A 274 -5.14 8.30 -18.51
CA PRO A 274 -5.11 9.74 -18.28
C PRO A 274 -4.08 10.44 -19.17
N HIS A 275 -4.38 11.66 -19.59
CA HIS A 275 -3.49 12.44 -20.43
C HIS A 275 -2.32 13.01 -19.62
N TYR A 276 -1.08 12.71 -20.01
CA TYR A 276 0.12 13.13 -19.27
C TYR A 276 0.12 14.63 -18.94
N GLY A 277 0.09 15.50 -19.94
CA GLY A 277 0.25 16.94 -19.72
C GLY A 277 -0.91 17.63 -18.99
N ARG A 278 -2.14 17.08 -19.06
CA ARG A 278 -3.36 17.72 -18.54
C ARG A 278 -3.75 17.18 -17.16
N GLU A 279 -3.50 15.91 -16.91
CA GLU A 279 -4.01 15.22 -15.72
C GLU A 279 -2.90 14.69 -14.83
N ILE A 280 -1.76 14.26 -15.37
CA ILE A 280 -0.68 13.66 -14.58
C ILE A 280 0.39 14.66 -14.17
N ALA A 281 0.86 15.49 -15.10
CA ALA A 281 1.91 16.47 -14.82
C ALA A 281 1.53 17.43 -13.67
N PRO A 282 0.27 17.93 -13.55
CA PRO A 282 -0.14 18.74 -12.40
C PRO A 282 -0.06 17.98 -11.06
N ILE A 283 -0.36 16.68 -11.05
CA ILE A 283 -0.22 15.81 -9.87
C ILE A 283 1.27 15.72 -9.49
N LEU A 284 2.14 15.40 -10.44
CA LEU A 284 3.58 15.28 -10.20
C LEU A 284 4.17 16.60 -9.70
N GLN A 285 3.82 17.73 -10.31
CA GLN A 285 4.26 19.07 -9.90
C GLN A 285 3.86 19.39 -8.46
N THR A 286 2.62 19.10 -8.10
CA THR A 286 2.07 19.48 -6.79
C THR A 286 2.53 18.52 -5.68
N LYS A 287 2.70 17.23 -5.99
CA LYS A 287 2.85 16.17 -4.98
C LYS A 287 4.28 15.61 -4.90
N CYS A 288 5.05 15.69 -5.98
CA CYS A 288 6.34 14.99 -6.09
C CYS A 288 7.52 15.96 -6.33
N VAL A 289 7.37 16.94 -7.22
CA VAL A 289 8.45 17.81 -7.69
C VAL A 289 9.10 18.64 -6.57
N THR A 290 8.36 19.01 -5.52
CA THR A 290 8.93 19.71 -4.35
C THR A 290 10.13 18.97 -3.75
N CYS A 291 10.07 17.62 -3.72
CA CYS A 291 11.20 16.79 -3.28
C CYS A 291 12.07 16.31 -4.45
N HIS A 292 11.45 16.07 -5.61
CA HIS A 292 12.07 15.56 -6.84
C HIS A 292 12.44 16.66 -7.85
N SER A 293 13.07 17.73 -7.39
CA SER A 293 13.65 18.78 -8.25
C SER A 293 15.15 18.88 -8.01
N PRO A 294 15.93 19.48 -8.92
CA PRO A 294 17.36 19.67 -8.71
C PRO A 294 17.66 20.36 -7.37
N GLY A 295 18.71 19.91 -6.68
CA GLY A 295 19.13 20.46 -5.38
C GLY A 295 18.24 20.10 -4.17
N ASN A 296 17.11 19.40 -4.38
CA ASN A 296 16.25 18.91 -3.31
C ASN A 296 16.64 17.49 -2.84
N ILE A 297 15.86 16.93 -1.92
CA ILE A 297 16.25 15.74 -1.14
C ILE A 297 16.20 14.42 -1.93
N ALA A 298 15.38 14.34 -2.99
CA ALA A 298 15.26 13.10 -3.74
C ALA A 298 16.55 12.75 -4.51
N PRO A 299 16.85 11.46 -4.72
CA PRO A 299 18.07 11.03 -5.40
C PRO A 299 18.09 11.34 -6.91
N TRP A 300 16.95 11.73 -7.48
CA TRP A 300 16.80 12.12 -8.88
C TRP A 300 15.68 13.16 -9.04
N ALA A 301 15.74 13.93 -10.13
CA ALA A 301 14.83 15.03 -10.39
C ALA A 301 13.87 14.76 -11.55
N MET A 302 12.59 15.08 -11.36
CA MET A 302 11.50 15.04 -12.34
C MET A 302 11.54 16.31 -13.20
N THR A 303 12.47 16.37 -14.15
CA THR A 303 12.73 17.56 -14.98
C THR A 303 11.99 17.55 -16.32
N ASN A 304 11.50 16.38 -16.74
CA ASN A 304 10.73 16.15 -17.97
C ASN A 304 10.06 14.77 -17.90
N HIS A 305 9.18 14.47 -18.84
CA HIS A 305 8.52 13.17 -18.95
C HIS A 305 9.50 12.01 -19.08
N GLN A 306 10.58 12.17 -19.86
CA GLN A 306 11.55 11.10 -20.07
C GLN A 306 12.19 10.67 -18.74
N SER A 307 12.48 11.61 -17.84
CA SER A 307 12.96 11.29 -16.50
C SER A 307 11.92 10.51 -15.70
N VAL A 308 10.64 10.89 -15.78
CA VAL A 308 9.55 10.20 -15.08
C VAL A 308 9.30 8.81 -15.64
N SER A 309 9.33 8.64 -16.97
CA SER A 309 9.03 7.37 -17.63
C SER A 309 10.07 6.29 -17.30
N VAL A 310 11.35 6.66 -17.17
CA VAL A 310 12.42 5.76 -16.72
C VAL A 310 12.14 5.20 -15.31
N PHE A 311 11.50 5.97 -14.44
CA PHE A 311 11.15 5.55 -13.07
C PHE A 311 9.68 5.12 -12.91
N ALA A 312 8.93 4.93 -14.00
CA ALA A 312 7.48 4.70 -13.93
C ALA A 312 7.09 3.53 -13.02
N ASP A 313 7.77 2.39 -13.15
CA ASP A 313 7.52 1.22 -12.31
C ASP A 313 7.84 1.47 -10.83
N SER A 314 8.95 2.16 -10.54
CA SER A 314 9.32 2.52 -9.16
C SER A 314 8.32 3.49 -8.55
N ILE A 315 7.85 4.48 -9.31
CA ILE A 315 6.81 5.41 -8.83
C ILE A 315 5.54 4.63 -8.51
N LYS A 316 5.14 3.70 -9.38
CA LYS A 316 3.96 2.86 -9.16
C LYS A 316 4.09 2.04 -7.86
N ASP A 317 5.25 1.41 -7.64
CA ASP A 317 5.52 0.62 -6.43
C ASP A 317 5.46 1.48 -5.14
N GLU A 318 6.02 2.68 -5.18
CA GLU A 318 5.99 3.61 -4.04
C GLU A 318 4.57 4.11 -3.73
N VAL A 319 3.75 4.34 -4.76
CA VAL A 319 2.34 4.77 -4.61
C VAL A 319 1.46 3.61 -4.13
N LEU A 320 1.61 2.40 -4.68
CA LEU A 320 0.87 1.22 -4.23
C LEU A 320 1.19 0.85 -2.78
N ALA A 321 2.45 1.01 -2.36
CA ALA A 321 2.86 0.84 -0.96
C ALA A 321 2.55 2.05 -0.06
N ALA A 322 1.94 3.09 -0.62
CA ALA A 322 1.62 4.38 0.01
C ALA A 322 2.82 4.99 0.75
N ARG A 323 4.03 4.80 0.23
CA ARG A 323 5.28 5.42 0.73
C ARG A 323 5.47 6.81 0.14
N MET A 324 4.97 7.03 -1.08
CA MET A 324 5.01 8.32 -1.75
C MET A 324 3.60 8.79 -2.17
N PRO A 325 3.34 10.11 -2.08
CA PRO A 325 4.11 11.11 -1.34
C PRO A 325 4.19 10.75 0.16
N PRO A 326 5.24 11.18 0.88
CA PRO A 326 5.46 10.77 2.26
C PRO A 326 4.55 11.58 3.21
N TRP A 327 3.28 11.18 3.23
CA TRP A 327 2.22 11.69 4.07
C TRP A 327 1.50 10.51 4.72
N HIS A 328 1.73 10.35 6.02
CA HIS A 328 1.35 9.13 6.72
C HIS A 328 0.09 9.27 7.58
N SER A 329 -0.65 10.39 7.50
CA SER A 329 -1.92 10.47 8.21
C SER A 329 -3.01 9.69 7.48
N ASP A 330 -3.93 9.19 8.28
CA ASP A 330 -5.20 8.68 7.82
C ASP A 330 -6.07 9.81 7.23
N SER A 331 -6.49 9.67 5.97
CA SER A 331 -7.26 10.69 5.24
C SER A 331 -8.70 10.93 5.77
N GLU A 332 -9.21 10.06 6.65
CA GLU A 332 -10.51 10.25 7.30
C GLU A 332 -10.41 10.88 8.69
N VAL A 333 -9.20 11.11 9.19
CA VAL A 333 -8.97 11.65 10.53
C VAL A 333 -8.24 12.98 10.45
N GLY A 334 -8.89 14.03 10.94
CA GLY A 334 -8.36 15.38 10.89
C GLY A 334 -8.38 15.98 9.47
N ARG A 335 -8.14 17.29 9.40
CA ARG A 335 -7.96 18.04 8.15
C ARG A 335 -6.77 18.95 8.34
N PHE A 336 -5.80 18.84 7.43
CA PHE A 336 -4.52 19.51 7.58
C PHE A 336 -4.24 20.43 6.40
N ALA A 337 -3.82 21.67 6.66
CA ALA A 337 -3.54 22.67 5.62
C ALA A 337 -2.32 22.30 4.77
N ASN A 338 -1.43 21.45 5.28
CA ASN A 338 -0.22 21.00 4.62
C ASN A 338 -0.30 19.54 4.15
N ASP A 339 -1.51 19.03 3.90
CA ASP A 339 -1.73 17.68 3.37
C ASP A 339 -1.13 17.53 1.96
N THR A 340 -0.13 16.66 1.86
CA THR A 340 0.59 16.35 0.62
C THR A 340 0.22 14.98 0.06
N SER A 341 -0.77 14.29 0.63
CA SER A 341 -1.24 13.02 0.11
C SER A 341 -1.85 13.16 -1.29
N LEU A 342 -1.89 12.03 -1.99
CA LEU A 342 -2.72 11.87 -3.18
C LEU A 342 -4.18 11.69 -2.73
N THR A 343 -5.08 12.42 -3.35
CA THR A 343 -6.51 12.11 -3.28
C THR A 343 -6.78 10.77 -3.95
N THR A 344 -7.95 10.19 -3.66
CA THR A 344 -8.38 8.94 -4.28
C THR A 344 -8.30 8.97 -5.81
N ASP A 345 -8.79 10.05 -6.43
CA ASP A 345 -8.80 10.25 -7.89
C ASP A 345 -7.38 10.43 -8.45
N GLU A 346 -6.54 11.25 -7.79
CA GLU A 346 -5.15 11.44 -8.21
C GLU A 346 -4.36 10.13 -8.17
N ALA A 347 -4.51 9.33 -7.12
CA ALA A 347 -3.87 8.02 -7.01
C ALA A 347 -4.37 7.04 -8.09
N SER A 348 -5.69 7.00 -8.34
CA SER A 348 -6.27 6.16 -9.40
C SER A 348 -5.73 6.54 -10.79
N LYS A 349 -5.70 7.83 -11.12
CA LYS A 349 -5.17 8.34 -12.39
C LYS A 349 -3.68 8.04 -12.54
N LEU A 350 -2.88 8.35 -11.53
CA LEU A 350 -1.45 8.14 -11.58
C LEU A 350 -1.10 6.65 -11.77
N VAL A 351 -1.68 5.75 -10.96
CA VAL A 351 -1.41 4.31 -11.11
C VAL A 351 -1.93 3.78 -12.45
N ARG A 352 -3.08 4.25 -12.94
CA ARG A 352 -3.60 3.87 -14.27
C ARG A 352 -2.61 4.25 -15.37
N TRP A 353 -2.17 5.51 -15.39
CA TRP A 353 -1.22 6.02 -16.39
C TRP A 353 0.12 5.30 -16.35
N LEU A 354 0.65 5.03 -15.15
CA LEU A 354 1.88 4.24 -14.98
C LEU A 354 1.71 2.80 -15.49
N SER A 355 0.54 2.20 -15.25
CA SER A 355 0.23 0.84 -15.73
C SER A 355 0.11 0.75 -17.26
N ASP A 356 -0.16 1.86 -17.94
CA ASP A 356 -0.17 1.95 -19.41
C ASP A 356 1.21 2.23 -20.02
N GLY A 357 2.28 2.16 -19.22
CA GLY A 357 3.64 2.47 -19.68
C GLY A 357 3.93 3.96 -19.73
N ALA A 358 3.22 4.76 -18.92
CA ALA A 358 3.45 6.20 -18.77
C ALA A 358 3.46 6.97 -20.11
N PRO A 359 2.43 6.86 -20.97
CA PRO A 359 2.45 7.46 -22.30
C PRO A 359 2.59 8.99 -22.27
N ARG A 360 3.50 9.53 -23.09
CA ARG A 360 3.85 10.97 -23.14
C ARG A 360 2.71 11.86 -23.63
N HIS A 361 1.90 11.39 -24.58
CA HIS A 361 0.93 12.19 -25.33
C HIS A 361 1.54 13.43 -26.03
N ASP A 362 0.76 14.13 -26.85
CA ASP A 362 1.25 15.29 -27.61
C ASP A 362 1.35 16.58 -26.77
N GLY A 363 2.09 17.58 -27.29
CA GLY A 363 2.23 18.92 -26.69
C GLY A 363 3.50 19.12 -25.87
N LEU A 364 3.74 20.37 -25.43
CA LEU A 364 4.90 20.75 -24.60
C LEU A 364 4.93 19.98 -23.28
N ASP A 365 6.12 19.79 -22.73
CA ASP A 365 6.28 19.09 -21.46
C ASP A 365 6.07 20.04 -20.28
N PRO A 366 5.03 19.88 -19.46
CA PRO A 366 4.80 20.79 -18.34
C PRO A 366 5.91 20.69 -17.28
N LEU A 367 6.62 19.56 -17.19
CA LEU A 367 7.70 19.40 -16.22
C LEU A 367 8.98 20.17 -16.61
N GLU A 368 9.17 20.50 -17.88
CA GLU A 368 10.27 21.36 -18.32
C GLU A 368 10.09 22.82 -17.86
N ASN A 369 8.86 23.20 -17.49
CA ASN A 369 8.53 24.55 -17.00
C ASN A 369 8.61 24.68 -15.47
N VAL A 370 9.15 23.68 -14.75
CA VAL A 370 9.32 23.78 -13.30
C VAL A 370 10.43 24.80 -12.98
N PRO A 371 10.18 25.81 -12.12
CA PRO A 371 11.16 26.84 -11.80
C PRO A 371 12.50 26.27 -11.34
N ALA A 372 13.59 26.99 -11.68
CA ALA A 372 14.92 26.78 -11.13
C ALA A 372 14.92 26.80 -9.58
N ASP A 373 16.03 26.32 -9.01
CA ASP A 373 16.28 26.16 -7.57
C ASP A 373 15.49 27.14 -6.69
N PRO A 374 14.80 26.66 -5.63
CA PRO A 374 14.04 27.54 -4.76
C PRO A 374 14.95 28.65 -4.20
N PRO A 375 14.44 29.89 -4.08
CA PRO A 375 15.22 30.99 -3.53
C PRO A 375 15.79 30.62 -2.15
N HIS A 376 16.97 31.14 -1.83
CA HIS A 376 17.70 30.83 -0.59
C HIS A 376 16.86 31.06 0.67
N TRP A 377 15.98 32.07 0.65
CA TRP A 377 14.93 32.32 1.64
C TRP A 377 13.57 32.52 0.97
N PRO A 378 12.71 31.47 0.86
CA PRO A 378 11.43 31.55 0.15
C PRO A 378 10.40 32.53 0.74
N MET A 379 10.55 32.87 2.02
CA MET A 379 9.67 33.82 2.71
C MET A 379 10.18 35.28 2.63
N GLY A 380 11.20 35.54 1.80
CA GLY A 380 11.96 36.79 1.82
C GLY A 380 13.12 36.76 2.83
N PRO A 381 13.99 37.79 2.85
CA PRO A 381 15.15 37.81 3.73
C PRO A 381 14.74 37.85 5.23
N PRO A 382 15.38 37.05 6.10
CA PRO A 382 15.22 37.16 7.55
C PRO A 382 15.81 38.47 8.10
N ASP A 383 15.28 38.93 9.23
CA ASP A 383 15.82 40.08 9.95
C ASP A 383 17.17 39.76 10.63
N MET A 384 17.40 38.49 10.96
CA MET A 384 18.66 38.00 11.50
C MET A 384 18.92 36.57 11.02
N ILE A 385 20.15 36.29 10.61
CA ILE A 385 20.62 34.96 10.21
C ILE A 385 21.68 34.51 11.19
N LEU A 386 21.47 33.35 11.80
CA LEU A 386 22.45 32.68 12.65
C LEU A 386 23.00 31.45 11.92
N ARG A 387 24.30 31.17 12.08
CA ARG A 387 24.97 30.05 11.43
C ARG A 387 25.63 29.16 12.47
N ILE A 388 25.55 27.84 12.29
CA ILE A 388 26.42 26.93 13.03
C ILE A 388 27.85 26.98 12.44
N PRO A 389 28.88 26.57 13.21
CA PRO A 389 30.19 26.29 12.64
C PRO A 389 30.11 25.18 11.58
N ASN A 390 31.02 25.19 10.60
CA ASN A 390 31.06 24.17 9.56
C ASN A 390 31.21 22.75 10.15
N GLN A 391 30.38 21.83 9.68
CA GLN A 391 30.36 20.44 10.13
C GLN A 391 30.95 19.55 9.05
N SER A 392 31.88 18.67 9.44
CA SER A 392 32.38 17.59 8.58
C SER A 392 31.72 16.26 8.92
N LEU A 393 31.37 15.50 7.89
CA LEU A 393 30.64 14.22 8.01
C LEU A 393 31.40 13.10 7.28
N PRO A 394 31.47 11.90 7.88
CA PRO A 394 32.09 10.75 7.25
C PRO A 394 31.26 10.25 6.06
N ALA A 395 31.91 9.46 5.19
CA ALA A 395 31.24 8.83 4.06
C ALA A 395 30.26 7.73 4.48
N PHE A 396 30.57 7.00 5.56
CA PHE A 396 29.83 5.83 6.02
C PHE A 396 29.71 5.84 7.55
N GLY A 397 28.79 5.03 8.06
CA GLY A 397 28.57 4.85 9.49
C GLY A 397 27.57 5.84 10.08
N ASP A 398 27.23 5.60 11.35
CA ASP A 398 26.33 6.44 12.11
C ASP A 398 27.03 7.73 12.54
N VAL A 399 26.27 8.81 12.60
CA VAL A 399 26.74 10.10 13.12
C VAL A 399 25.93 10.40 14.37
N ASP A 400 26.61 10.41 15.52
CA ASP A 400 25.99 10.80 16.78
C ASP A 400 25.39 12.21 16.68
N TYR A 401 24.31 12.42 17.42
CA TYR A 401 23.69 13.73 17.55
C TYR A 401 24.71 14.77 17.98
N ARG A 402 24.76 15.90 17.26
CA ARG A 402 25.63 17.01 17.60
C ARG A 402 24.82 18.13 18.23
N TYR A 403 25.28 18.62 19.37
CA TYR A 403 24.70 19.78 20.05
C TYR A 403 25.61 20.98 19.91
N ILE A 404 25.12 22.00 19.21
CA ILE A 404 25.92 23.16 18.82
C ILE A 404 25.29 24.42 19.43
N ALA A 405 26.04 25.06 20.31
CA ALA A 405 25.65 26.33 20.91
C ALA A 405 25.93 27.50 19.96
N VAL A 406 24.94 28.37 19.78
CA VAL A 406 25.04 29.61 18.99
C VAL A 406 24.48 30.76 19.83
N GLN A 407 25.22 31.88 19.87
CA GLN A 407 24.79 33.08 20.57
C GLN A 407 24.19 34.10 19.59
N PRO A 408 22.89 34.43 19.70
CA PRO A 408 22.26 35.45 18.86
C PRO A 408 22.74 36.88 19.13
N ASN A 409 23.34 37.13 20.30
CA ASN A 409 23.81 38.45 20.75
C ASN A 409 22.75 39.56 20.68
N LEU A 410 21.50 39.23 20.99
CA LEU A 410 20.40 40.20 21.04
C LEU A 410 20.65 41.28 22.11
N THR A 411 20.35 42.53 21.76
CA THR A 411 20.42 43.67 22.68
C THR A 411 19.13 43.88 23.49
N ALA A 412 18.02 43.31 23.04
CA ALA A 412 16.69 43.33 23.66
C ALA A 412 15.89 42.08 23.29
N ASP A 413 14.84 41.79 24.05
CA ASP A 413 13.88 40.73 23.76
C ASP A 413 13.25 40.92 22.37
N LYS A 414 13.08 39.82 21.63
CA LYS A 414 12.48 39.83 20.29
C LYS A 414 11.31 38.86 20.20
N TRP A 415 10.19 39.35 19.68
CA TRP A 415 9.07 38.51 19.29
C TRP A 415 9.22 38.11 17.83
N LEU A 416 9.04 36.83 17.54
CA LEU A 416 9.17 36.24 16.22
C LEU A 416 7.81 35.95 15.61
N LYS A 417 7.69 36.25 14.32
CA LYS A 417 6.59 35.81 13.44
C LYS A 417 6.96 34.59 12.58
N ALA A 418 8.24 34.23 12.52
CA ALA A 418 8.74 32.97 11.99
C ALA A 418 10.15 32.69 12.50
N ALA A 419 10.53 31.41 12.53
CA ALA A 419 11.90 30.94 12.76
C ALA A 419 12.16 29.72 11.87
N VAL A 420 13.02 29.88 10.87
CA VAL A 420 13.22 28.89 9.80
C VAL A 420 14.64 28.34 9.84
N VAL A 421 14.76 27.05 10.12
CA VAL A 421 16.03 26.33 10.00
C VAL A 421 16.23 25.93 8.54
N ARG A 422 17.39 26.29 7.96
CA ARG A 422 17.76 25.88 6.60
C ARG A 422 19.08 25.10 6.63
N PRO A 423 19.07 23.80 6.29
CA PRO A 423 20.30 23.06 6.04
C PRO A 423 21.19 23.74 5.01
N GLY A 424 22.51 23.73 5.23
CA GLY A 424 23.48 24.04 4.19
C GLY A 424 23.55 22.90 3.16
N ASN A 425 23.30 21.67 3.60
CA ASN A 425 23.27 20.47 2.78
C ASN A 425 22.05 19.59 3.15
N ARG A 426 20.95 19.74 2.40
CA ARG A 426 19.68 19.00 2.61
C ARG A 426 19.80 17.48 2.41
N ARG A 427 20.87 17.00 1.78
CA ARG A 427 21.10 15.57 1.53
C ARG A 427 21.56 14.82 2.79
N VAL A 428 22.17 15.53 3.74
CA VAL A 428 22.78 14.92 4.93
C VAL A 428 22.13 15.35 6.24
N VAL A 429 21.44 16.49 6.30
CA VAL A 429 20.68 16.91 7.49
C VAL A 429 19.35 16.17 7.50
N HIS A 430 19.23 15.17 8.38
CA HIS A 430 18.01 14.37 8.52
C HIS A 430 16.98 15.05 9.44
N HIS A 431 17.41 15.77 10.47
CA HIS A 431 16.60 16.80 11.12
C HIS A 431 17.48 17.73 11.94
N ALA A 432 16.93 18.89 12.28
CA ALA A 432 17.57 19.84 13.18
C ALA A 432 16.52 20.44 14.11
N LEU A 433 16.76 20.40 15.41
CA LEU A 433 15.93 21.08 16.42
C LEU A 433 16.73 22.18 17.09
N VAL A 434 16.10 23.32 17.33
CA VAL A 434 16.69 24.45 18.03
C VAL A 434 15.99 24.60 19.37
N PHE A 435 16.76 24.68 20.44
CA PHE A 435 16.28 24.89 21.80
C PHE A 435 16.75 26.24 22.34
N LEU A 436 15.98 26.80 23.28
CA LEU A 436 16.42 27.93 24.09
C LEU A 436 17.26 27.40 25.27
N GLY A 437 18.45 27.95 25.48
CA GLY A 437 19.37 27.52 26.52
C GLY A 437 20.27 26.36 26.09
N SER A 438 20.86 25.66 27.08
CA SER A 438 21.70 24.47 26.89
C SER A 438 20.86 23.20 26.67
N GLU A 439 21.49 22.14 26.15
CA GLU A 439 20.89 20.81 26.01
C GLU A 439 20.23 20.33 27.31
N ALA A 440 20.93 20.45 28.44
CA ALA A 440 20.42 20.06 29.75
C ALA A 440 19.16 20.85 30.13
N SER A 441 19.14 22.15 29.87
CA SER A 441 17.96 22.99 30.14
C SER A 441 16.79 22.70 29.20
N ALA A 442 17.05 22.17 28.00
CA ALA A 442 16.05 21.75 27.04
C ALA A 442 15.50 20.33 27.32
N LEU A 443 16.11 19.60 28.26
CA LEU A 443 15.83 18.18 28.54
C LEU A 443 15.82 17.34 27.25
N GLY A 444 16.78 17.59 26.35
CA GLY A 444 16.86 16.89 25.06
C GLY A 444 15.63 17.07 24.15
N GLY A 445 14.82 18.11 24.35
CA GLY A 445 13.62 18.39 23.56
C GLY A 445 12.31 17.82 24.12
N LEU A 446 12.35 17.15 25.29
CA LEU A 446 11.14 16.62 25.95
C LEU A 446 10.12 17.70 26.31
N THR A 447 10.54 18.96 26.43
CA THR A 447 9.64 20.10 26.70
C THR A 447 9.12 20.80 25.44
N GLY A 448 9.50 20.32 24.26
CA GLY A 448 9.24 20.94 22.96
C GLY A 448 10.49 21.63 22.40
N PHE A 449 10.36 22.19 21.21
CA PHE A 449 11.44 22.90 20.50
C PHE A 449 11.05 24.33 20.11
N PHE A 450 12.05 25.18 19.92
CA PHE A 450 11.89 26.58 19.53
C PHE A 450 11.68 26.73 18.02
N ALA A 451 12.56 26.13 17.23
CA ALA A 451 12.47 26.02 15.77
C ALA A 451 12.94 24.62 15.35
N GLY A 452 12.59 24.18 14.16
CA GLY A 452 12.97 22.86 13.69
C GLY A 452 12.99 22.75 12.17
N TYR A 453 13.64 21.70 11.69
CA TYR A 453 13.65 21.27 10.30
C TYR A 453 13.58 19.74 10.25
N VAL A 454 12.76 19.25 9.32
CA VAL A 454 12.70 17.85 8.90
C VAL A 454 12.57 17.80 7.36
N PRO A 455 12.99 16.71 6.71
CA PRO A 455 12.76 16.45 5.31
C PRO A 455 11.35 16.79 4.82
N GLY A 456 11.28 17.58 3.76
CA GLY A 456 10.04 18.01 3.13
C GLY A 456 9.23 19.05 3.91
N MET A 457 9.73 19.60 5.02
CA MET A 457 9.08 20.72 5.71
C MET A 457 9.24 22.02 4.93
N ASP A 458 8.12 22.67 4.64
CA ASP A 458 8.12 24.02 4.08
C ASP A 458 8.27 25.10 5.16
N PRO A 459 9.10 26.13 4.92
CA PRO A 459 9.11 27.35 5.72
C PRO A 459 7.71 27.98 5.75
N THR A 460 7.25 28.39 6.93
CA THR A 460 5.95 29.06 7.08
C THR A 460 6.00 30.15 8.14
N TRP A 461 5.11 31.13 8.00
CA TRP A 461 4.79 32.07 9.06
C TRP A 461 4.09 31.34 10.21
N PHE A 462 4.31 31.83 11.43
CA PHE A 462 3.48 31.46 12.57
C PHE A 462 2.03 31.96 12.35
N PRO A 463 1.03 31.33 12.99
CA PRO A 463 -0.35 31.77 12.89
C PRO A 463 -0.51 33.27 13.20
N GLU A 464 -1.43 33.91 12.48
CA GLU A 464 -1.66 35.34 12.62
C GLU A 464 -1.93 35.75 14.07
N GLY A 465 -1.35 36.88 14.50
CA GLY A 465 -1.49 37.39 15.86
C GLY A 465 -0.74 36.61 16.93
N THR A 466 0.00 35.56 16.56
CA THR A 466 0.84 34.78 17.47
C THR A 466 2.33 35.07 17.28
N GLY A 467 3.16 34.64 18.24
CA GLY A 467 4.60 34.61 18.06
C GLY A 467 5.35 33.90 19.18
N LYS A 468 6.62 33.56 18.91
CA LYS A 468 7.55 33.01 19.91
C LYS A 468 8.48 34.11 20.42
N LEU A 469 8.69 34.17 21.74
CA LEU A 469 9.62 35.11 22.36
C LEU A 469 11.03 34.53 22.38
N LEU A 470 12.01 35.30 21.90
CA LEU A 470 13.43 35.07 22.08
C LEU A 470 13.97 36.12 23.07
N PRO A 471 14.19 35.76 24.35
CA PRO A 471 14.69 36.69 25.34
C PRO A 471 16.13 37.12 25.06
N LYS A 472 16.47 38.35 25.44
CA LYS A 472 17.83 38.89 25.41
C LYS A 472 18.81 37.96 26.12
N GLY A 473 19.99 37.76 25.54
CA GLY A 473 21.07 36.96 26.15
C GLY A 473 20.82 35.44 26.14
N THR A 474 19.74 34.98 25.52
CA THR A 474 19.45 33.54 25.42
C THR A 474 20.36 32.89 24.38
N GLN A 475 21.14 31.89 24.80
CA GLN A 475 21.84 30.98 23.90
C GLN A 475 20.84 30.08 23.17
N LEU A 476 21.13 29.72 21.92
CA LEU A 476 20.41 28.69 21.18
C LEU A 476 21.27 27.44 21.07
N THR A 477 20.69 26.27 21.32
CA THR A 477 21.35 24.98 21.08
C THR A 477 20.70 24.30 19.89
N PHE A 478 21.48 24.01 18.86
CA PHE A 478 21.08 23.22 17.70
C PHE A 478 21.41 21.75 17.97
N GLN A 479 20.39 20.91 18.01
CA GLN A 479 20.53 19.46 17.96
C GLN A 479 20.46 19.04 16.49
N MET A 480 21.58 18.59 15.95
CA MET A 480 21.73 18.19 14.55
C MET A 480 21.82 16.68 14.44
N HIS A 481 20.94 16.09 13.61
CA HIS A 481 20.99 14.68 13.25
C HIS A 481 21.36 14.57 11.76
N TYR A 482 22.50 13.92 11.51
CA TYR A 482 23.06 13.74 10.17
C TYR A 482 23.00 12.29 9.74
N ILE A 483 22.87 12.07 8.43
CA ILE A 483 23.04 10.76 7.79
C ILE A 483 24.25 10.75 6.86
N SER A 484 24.91 9.62 6.76
CA SER A 484 25.99 9.39 5.81
C SER A 484 25.43 8.93 4.46
N ILE A 485 26.04 9.36 3.35
CA ILE A 485 25.52 9.14 1.98
C ILE A 485 26.56 8.51 1.03
N GLY A 486 27.54 7.79 1.58
CA GLY A 486 28.58 7.08 0.82
C GLY A 486 29.75 7.95 0.35
N THR A 487 29.73 9.25 0.64
CA THR A 487 30.81 10.19 0.33
C THR A 487 30.99 11.16 1.50
N PRO A 488 32.22 11.66 1.78
CA PRO A 488 32.39 12.69 2.80
C PRO A 488 31.61 13.94 2.43
N GLN A 489 30.97 14.56 3.42
CA GLN A 489 30.10 15.72 3.21
C GLN A 489 30.38 16.81 4.22
N THR A 490 29.92 18.02 3.91
CA THR A 490 29.91 19.15 4.84
C THR A 490 28.52 19.75 4.93
N ASP A 491 28.23 20.36 6.08
CA ASP A 491 27.03 21.15 6.31
C ASP A 491 27.36 22.43 7.09
N GLN A 492 26.67 23.51 6.75
CA GLN A 492 26.60 24.72 7.54
C GLN A 492 25.16 25.20 7.62
N THR A 493 24.39 24.59 8.50
CA THR A 493 22.99 24.95 8.75
C THR A 493 22.84 26.40 9.26
N GLU A 494 21.80 27.07 8.78
CA GLU A 494 21.43 28.43 9.16
C GLU A 494 20.06 28.48 9.84
N LEU A 495 19.84 29.48 10.70
CA LEU A 495 18.53 29.82 11.27
C LEU A 495 18.18 31.26 10.89
N GLY A 496 17.12 31.42 10.11
CA GLY A 496 16.52 32.70 9.78
C GLY A 496 15.46 33.09 10.81
N LEU A 497 15.61 34.26 11.41
CA LEU A 497 14.69 34.83 12.39
C LEU A 497 13.93 36.00 11.78
N TYR A 498 12.60 35.98 11.87
CA TYR A 498 11.73 37.04 11.37
C TYR A 498 10.98 37.67 12.54
N PHE A 499 11.22 38.95 12.78
CA PHE A 499 10.73 39.67 13.94
C PHE A 499 9.36 40.30 13.66
N HIS A 500 8.56 40.37 14.72
CA HIS A 500 7.45 41.32 14.78
C HIS A 500 7.98 42.71 15.10
N SER A 501 7.30 43.74 14.57
CA SER A 501 7.55 45.14 14.96
C SER A 501 6.99 45.47 16.34
N THR A 502 5.91 44.81 16.75
CA THR A 502 5.27 44.94 18.07
C THR A 502 4.96 43.57 18.67
N PRO A 503 4.84 43.43 20.01
CA PRO A 503 4.49 42.16 20.61
C PRO A 503 3.15 41.59 20.07
N PRO A 504 3.08 40.29 19.74
CA PRO A 504 1.86 39.64 19.27
C PRO A 504 0.82 39.54 20.39
N LYS A 505 -0.46 39.34 20.01
CA LYS A 505 -1.57 39.19 20.97
C LYS A 505 -1.43 37.91 21.80
N GLN A 506 -0.86 36.86 21.21
CA GLN A 506 -0.76 35.54 21.84
C GLN A 506 0.64 34.96 21.71
N ARG A 507 1.07 34.25 22.76
CA ARG A 507 2.32 33.49 22.74
C ARG A 507 2.08 32.13 22.12
N LEU A 508 2.82 31.81 21.06
CA LEU A 508 2.89 30.48 20.49
C LEU A 508 3.84 29.62 21.32
N GLN A 509 3.42 28.40 21.64
CA GLN A 509 4.23 27.43 22.38
C GLN A 509 4.19 26.08 21.69
N THR A 510 5.33 25.40 21.68
CA THR A 510 5.42 23.97 21.34
C THR A 510 5.60 23.22 22.65
N LYS A 511 4.75 22.23 22.90
CA LYS A 511 4.79 21.37 24.09
C LYS A 511 4.63 19.92 23.68
N SER A 512 5.14 19.01 24.50
CA SER A 512 5.13 17.58 24.23
C SER A 512 4.38 16.80 25.30
N VAL A 513 3.71 15.73 24.89
CA VAL A 513 3.29 14.63 25.77
C VAL A 513 4.23 13.48 25.48
N TRP A 514 4.97 13.02 26.50
CA TRP A 514 6.05 12.09 26.31
C TRP A 514 6.08 11.03 27.41
N ASP A 515 6.70 9.90 27.10
CA ASP A 515 7.16 8.92 28.07
C ASP A 515 8.40 8.23 27.51
N VAL A 516 9.44 8.15 28.32
CA VAL A 516 10.71 7.51 28.01
C VAL A 516 11.07 6.41 29.01
N PHE A 517 10.18 6.11 29.97
CA PHE A 517 10.40 5.14 31.05
C PHE A 517 9.64 3.83 30.83
N PHE A 518 9.29 3.52 29.58
CA PHE A 518 8.61 2.28 29.21
C PHE A 518 9.59 1.25 28.63
N ASN A 519 9.20 -0.03 28.68
CA ASN A 519 9.95 -1.14 28.08
C ASN A 519 9.09 -1.86 27.05
N ILE A 520 9.64 -2.10 25.86
CA ILE A 520 9.01 -2.97 24.85
C ILE A 520 9.52 -4.40 25.07
N PRO A 521 8.65 -5.39 25.38
CA PRO A 521 9.09 -6.77 25.49
C PRO A 521 9.75 -7.25 24.20
N ALA A 522 10.85 -8.00 24.33
CA ALA A 522 11.55 -8.56 23.19
C ALA A 522 10.59 -9.41 22.34
N ARG A 523 10.70 -9.28 21.01
CA ARG A 523 9.88 -10.01 20.01
C ARG A 523 8.37 -9.73 20.07
N SER A 524 7.93 -8.72 20.83
CA SER A 524 6.53 -8.27 20.74
C SER A 524 6.27 -7.68 19.36
N ALA A 525 5.29 -8.22 18.63
CA ALA A 525 4.88 -7.72 17.33
C ALA A 525 4.24 -6.31 17.40
N GLU A 526 3.67 -5.97 18.55
CA GLU A 526 3.09 -4.67 18.84
C GLU A 526 2.98 -4.44 20.34
N HIS A 527 3.34 -3.25 20.81
CA HIS A 527 3.23 -2.87 22.22
C HIS A 527 2.80 -1.41 22.31
N ALA A 528 1.56 -1.18 22.76
CA ALA A 528 0.98 0.16 22.82
C ALA A 528 1.33 0.86 24.14
N ILE A 529 1.75 2.12 24.05
CA ILE A 529 1.98 3.00 25.19
C ILE A 529 1.05 4.20 25.06
N THR A 530 0.30 4.49 26.12
CA THR A 530 -0.63 5.63 26.17
C THR A 530 -0.23 6.59 27.27
N ARG A 531 -0.21 7.89 26.94
CA ARG A 531 0.06 8.98 27.87
C ARG A 531 -0.88 10.15 27.60
N SER A 532 -1.24 10.84 28.67
CA SER A 532 -2.07 12.03 28.62
C SER A 532 -1.32 13.18 29.27
N SER A 533 -1.47 14.40 28.72
CA SER A 533 -1.01 15.60 29.42
C SER A 533 -1.96 15.96 30.56
N THR A 534 -1.48 16.79 31.48
CA THR A 534 -2.39 17.58 32.30
C THR A 534 -3.22 18.53 31.41
N PRO A 535 -4.47 18.84 31.78
CA PRO A 535 -5.28 19.82 31.06
C PRO A 535 -4.54 21.16 30.95
N PHE A 536 -4.67 21.84 29.81
CA PHE A 536 -4.12 23.17 29.65
C PHE A 536 -4.78 24.12 30.67
N ALA A 537 -3.98 24.85 31.45
CA ALA A 537 -4.48 25.77 32.48
C ALA A 537 -5.33 26.92 31.91
N LYS A 538 -5.27 27.17 30.60
CA LYS A 538 -6.06 28.16 29.88
C LYS A 538 -6.58 27.55 28.59
N THR A 539 -7.78 27.95 28.20
CA THR A 539 -8.29 27.70 26.85
C THR A 539 -7.26 28.16 25.82
N SER A 540 -6.87 27.27 24.93
CA SER A 540 -5.76 27.45 23.98
C SER A 540 -6.17 26.88 22.62
N TRP A 541 -5.65 27.50 21.56
CA TRP A 541 -5.78 26.99 20.18
C TRP A 541 -4.71 25.93 19.91
N LEU A 542 -5.07 24.86 19.20
CA LEU A 542 -4.14 23.78 18.84
C LEU A 542 -3.87 23.83 17.34
N TYR A 543 -2.74 24.41 16.95
CA TYR A 543 -2.44 24.62 15.53
C TYR A 543 -1.82 23.42 14.82
N GLU A 544 -1.05 22.58 15.53
CA GLU A 544 -0.18 21.59 14.89
C GLU A 544 0.10 20.40 15.81
N LEU A 545 0.25 19.21 15.22
CA LEU A 545 0.66 17.97 15.89
C LEU A 545 1.95 17.41 15.26
N SER A 546 2.80 16.81 16.10
CA SER A 546 4.11 16.28 15.72
C SER A 546 4.38 14.93 16.39
N PRO A 547 3.92 13.81 15.81
CA PRO A 547 4.25 12.50 16.35
C PRO A 547 5.74 12.22 16.25
N HIS A 548 6.33 11.65 17.31
CA HIS A 548 7.74 11.27 17.33
C HIS A 548 7.93 9.94 18.07
N GLN A 549 8.59 8.99 17.42
CA GLN A 549 9.02 7.70 17.95
C GLN A 549 10.38 7.37 17.33
N HIS A 550 11.14 6.44 17.92
CA HIS A 550 12.40 5.96 17.31
C HIS A 550 12.12 4.81 16.32
N LEU A 551 13.16 4.09 15.90
CA LEU A 551 13.14 3.04 14.85
C LEU A 551 12.13 1.90 15.06
N ARG A 552 11.62 1.70 16.29
CA ARG A 552 10.56 0.71 16.59
C ARG A 552 9.13 1.28 16.53
N GLY A 553 8.99 2.57 16.24
CA GLY A 553 7.68 3.21 16.06
C GLY A 553 6.93 2.55 14.92
N LYS A 554 5.65 2.23 15.15
CA LYS A 554 4.80 1.52 14.19
C LYS A 554 3.62 2.37 13.76
N TRP A 555 2.93 2.99 14.71
CA TRP A 555 1.82 3.91 14.48
C TRP A 555 1.72 4.89 15.65
N PHE A 556 1.08 6.03 15.43
CA PHE A 556 0.87 7.07 16.43
C PHE A 556 -0.56 7.61 16.33
N LYS A 557 -1.23 7.83 17.47
CA LYS A 557 -2.57 8.41 17.51
C LYS A 557 -2.65 9.51 18.56
N TYR A 558 -3.28 10.64 18.20
CA TYR A 558 -3.66 11.69 19.13
C TYR A 558 -5.17 11.68 19.34
N GLU A 559 -5.58 11.65 20.60
CA GLU A 559 -6.99 11.75 20.99
C GLU A 559 -7.17 12.95 21.91
N LEU A 560 -8.23 13.72 21.68
CA LEU A 560 -8.69 14.74 22.60
C LEU A 560 -9.80 14.14 23.46
N GLU A 561 -9.60 14.16 24.76
CA GLU A 561 -10.63 13.89 25.76
C GLU A 561 -11.16 15.22 26.29
N LEU A 562 -12.47 15.42 26.16
CA LEU A 562 -13.18 16.58 26.69
C LEU A 562 -13.58 16.35 28.14
N GLN A 563 -13.96 17.43 28.85
CA GLN A 563 -14.32 17.37 30.27
C GLN A 563 -15.53 16.47 30.58
N ASP A 564 -16.39 16.23 29.58
CA ASP A 564 -17.55 15.34 29.65
C ASP A 564 -17.19 13.85 29.40
N GLY A 565 -15.91 13.55 29.15
CA GLY A 565 -15.41 12.21 28.82
C GLY A 565 -15.50 11.87 27.33
N THR A 566 -16.06 12.75 26.50
CA THR A 566 -16.12 12.54 25.04
C THR A 566 -14.71 12.51 24.47
N ARG A 567 -14.41 11.49 23.66
CA ARG A 567 -13.14 11.35 22.95
C ARG A 567 -13.31 11.56 21.46
N ARG A 568 -12.39 12.33 20.86
CA ARG A 568 -12.26 12.45 19.40
C ARG A 568 -10.82 12.21 18.99
N THR A 569 -10.60 11.47 17.91
CA THR A 569 -9.27 11.33 17.32
C THR A 569 -8.94 12.60 16.53
N LEU A 570 -7.81 13.21 16.84
CA LEU A 570 -7.31 14.42 16.17
C LEU A 570 -6.37 14.09 15.00
N LEU A 571 -5.55 13.05 15.17
CA LEU A 571 -4.61 12.56 14.18
C LEU A 571 -4.43 11.06 14.37
N ASN A 572 -4.48 10.31 13.27
CA ASN A 572 -4.09 8.91 13.21
C ASN A 572 -2.97 8.77 12.17
N VAL A 573 -1.82 8.28 12.59
CA VAL A 573 -0.67 7.94 11.74
C VAL A 573 -0.52 6.42 11.77
N PRO A 574 -1.23 5.69 10.88
CA PRO A 574 -1.31 4.23 10.93
C PRO A 574 0.00 3.52 10.53
N ARG A 575 0.93 4.23 9.88
CA ARG A 575 2.31 3.79 9.64
C ARG A 575 3.26 4.93 9.97
N TYR A 576 3.85 4.90 11.16
CA TYR A 576 4.93 5.82 11.50
C TYR A 576 6.20 5.43 10.75
N VAL A 577 6.85 6.41 10.12
CA VAL A 577 8.14 6.23 9.44
C VAL A 577 9.12 7.22 10.06
N PHE A 578 10.14 6.70 10.74
CA PHE A 578 11.12 7.51 11.48
C PHE A 578 11.80 8.58 10.61
N ASP A 579 12.01 8.25 9.32
CA ASP A 579 12.67 9.15 8.39
C ASP A 579 11.79 10.34 7.97
N TRP A 580 10.49 10.27 8.24
CA TRP A 580 9.49 11.26 7.85
C TRP A 580 8.72 11.78 9.06
N GLN A 581 9.36 12.63 9.84
CA GLN A 581 8.82 13.24 11.06
C GLN A 581 7.96 14.47 10.77
N ARG A 582 6.91 14.28 9.96
CA ARG A 582 6.04 15.36 9.47
C ARG A 582 5.32 16.08 10.61
N LEU A 583 5.13 17.39 10.41
CA LEU A 583 4.19 18.18 11.20
C LEU A 583 2.82 18.18 10.52
N TYR A 584 1.76 18.10 11.31
CA TYR A 584 0.37 18.07 10.85
C TYR A 584 -0.34 19.33 11.31
N ARG A 585 -0.43 20.34 10.44
CA ARG A 585 -1.02 21.66 10.73
C ARG A 585 -2.50 21.62 10.45
N PHE A 586 -3.34 21.85 11.45
CA PHE A 586 -4.78 21.85 11.24
C PHE A 586 -5.18 22.91 10.21
N ALA A 587 -6.11 22.56 9.33
CA ALA A 587 -6.78 23.54 8.48
C ALA A 587 -7.60 24.52 9.34
N GLU A 588 -8.17 24.03 10.43
CA GLU A 588 -8.97 24.79 11.41
C GLU A 588 -8.49 24.43 12.84
N PRO A 589 -7.76 25.34 13.52
CA PRO A 589 -7.15 25.14 14.85
C PRO A 589 -8.08 25.08 16.07
#